data_AF-A0A520JLI7-F1
#
_entry.id   AF-A0A520JLI7-F1
#
_cell.length_a   1.000
_cell.length_b   1.000
_cell.length_c   1.000
_cell.angle_alpha   90.00
_cell.angle_beta   90.00
_cell.angle_gamma   90.00
#
_symmetry.space_group_name_H-M   'P 1'
#
loop_
_entity.id
_entity.type
_entity.pdbx_description
1 polymer ?
#
loop_
_entity_poly.entity_id
_entity_poly.type
_entity_poly.pdbx_seq_one_letter_code
_entity_poly.pdbx_strand_id
1 'polypeptide(L)' 'HRIAQLRDAVLVNPYSPEEMSDAIARALTMPLAERKARWEKLIDNVRREDVMWWCELFITALEAVPESESA' A
#
# COMPACT_ATOMS: atom_id res chain seq x y z
N HIS A 1 -3.88 -2.65 7.76
CA HIS A 1 -4.35 -1.41 7.11
C HIS A 1 -3.68 -1.13 5.75
N ARG A 2 -2.39 -1.46 5.54
CA ARG A 2 -1.66 -1.19 4.27
C ARG A 2 -2.21 -1.81 2.98
N ILE A 3 -2.87 -2.97 3.03
CA ILE A 3 -3.41 -3.63 1.81
C ILE A 3 -4.49 -2.77 1.14
N ALA A 4 -5.18 -1.92 1.90
CA ALA A 4 -6.22 -1.04 1.36
C ALA A 4 -5.69 0.08 0.44
N GLN A 5 -4.38 0.35 0.46
CA GLN A 5 -3.75 1.41 -0.33
C GLN A 5 -3.30 0.93 -1.72
N LEU A 6 -3.18 -0.38 -1.95
CA LEU A 6 -2.68 -0.96 -3.21
C LEU A 6 -3.76 -1.83 -3.89
N ARG A 7 -4.99 -1.32 -4.00
CA ARG A 7 -6.15 -2.08 -4.49
C ARG A 7 -6.02 -2.58 -5.93
N ASP A 8 -5.21 -1.90 -6.73
CA ASP A 8 -4.96 -2.26 -8.12
C ASP A 8 -3.80 -3.25 -8.30
N ALA A 9 -3.12 -3.67 -7.21
CA ALA A 9 -2.04 -4.64 -7.26
C ALA A 9 -2.57 -6.05 -7.59
N VAL A 10 -1.70 -6.87 -8.19
CA VAL A 10 -1.95 -8.32 -8.29
C VAL A 10 -1.64 -8.91 -6.91
N LEU A 11 -2.68 -9.17 -6.12
CA LEU A 11 -2.56 -9.81 -4.81
C LEU A 11 -2.32 -11.30 -4.97
N VAL A 12 -1.46 -11.85 -4.12
CA VAL A 12 -1.07 -13.26 -4.15
C VAL A 12 -0.94 -13.78 -2.73
N ASN A 13 -1.35 -15.02 -2.51
CA ASN A 13 -1.07 -15.75 -1.28
C ASN A 13 0.35 -16.35 -1.33
N PRO A 14 1.30 -15.90 -0.49
CA PRO A 14 2.68 -16.40 -0.54
C PRO A 14 2.82 -17.85 -0.04
N TYR A 15 1.79 -18.42 0.59
CA TYR A 15 1.79 -19.79 1.07
C TYR A 15 1.25 -20.80 0.05
N SER A 16 0.85 -20.33 -1.14
CA SER A 16 0.33 -21.16 -2.23
C SER A 16 1.25 -21.00 -3.46
N PRO A 17 2.12 -21.99 -3.73
CA PRO A 17 2.99 -21.97 -4.91
C PRO A 17 2.22 -21.89 -6.23
N GLU A 18 1.05 -22.52 -6.29
CA GLU A 18 0.18 -22.51 -7.47
C GLU A 18 -0.41 -21.12 -7.71
N GLU A 19 -0.95 -20.47 -6.67
CA GLU A 19 -1.44 -19.08 -6.80
C GLU A 19 -0.31 -18.10 -7.15
N MET A 20 0.90 -18.34 -6.65
CA MET A 20 2.08 -17.55 -7.06
C MET A 20 2.40 -17.72 -8.54
N SER A 21 2.41 -18.94 -9.05
CA SER A 21 2.63 -19.21 -10.48
C SER A 21 1.58 -18.50 -11.34
N ASP A 22 0.30 -18.61 -10.98
CA ASP A 22 -0.79 -17.98 -11.70
C ASP A 22 -0.73 -16.45 -11.66
N ALA A 23 -0.36 -15.88 -10.52
CA ALA A 23 -0.19 -14.43 -10.37
C ALA A 23 0.95 -13.90 -11.26
N ILE A 24 2.07 -14.64 -11.34
CA ILE A 24 3.21 -14.28 -12.20
C ILE A 24 2.80 -14.39 -13.67
N ALA A 25 2.17 -15.51 -14.07
CA ALA A 25 1.71 -15.71 -15.44
C ALA A 25 0.75 -14.60 -15.88
N ARG A 26 -0.21 -14.25 -15.02
CA ARG A 26 -1.13 -13.13 -15.23
C ARG A 26 -0.41 -11.79 -15.36
N ALA A 27 0.58 -11.51 -14.50
CA ALA A 27 1.33 -10.25 -14.57
C ALA A 27 2.14 -10.12 -15.87
N LEU A 28 2.72 -11.23 -16.35
CA LEU A 28 3.50 -11.27 -17.60
C LEU A 28 2.62 -11.10 -18.85
N THR A 29 1.43 -11.71 -18.85
CA THR A 29 0.49 -11.67 -19.97
C THR A 29 -0.42 -10.44 -19.98
N MET A 30 -0.39 -9.64 -18.90
CA MET A 30 -1.23 -8.44 -18.78
C MET A 30 -0.93 -7.42 -19.90
N PRO A 31 -1.98 -6.91 -20.58
CA PRO A 31 -1.82 -5.88 -21.60
C PRO A 31 -1.11 -4.64 -21.06
N LEU A 32 -0.30 -3.99 -21.91
CA LEU A 32 0.48 -2.81 -21.51
C LEU A 32 -0.39 -1.67 -20.97
N ALA A 33 -1.56 -1.44 -21.57
CA ALA A 33 -2.49 -0.41 -21.14
C ALA A 33 -3.00 -0.67 -19.70
N GLU A 34 -3.36 -1.92 -19.40
CA GLU A 34 -3.79 -2.31 -18.05
C GLU A 34 -2.64 -2.18 -17.03
N ARG A 35 -1.42 -2.61 -17.39
CA ARG A 35 -0.25 -2.44 -16.52
C ARG A 35 0.01 -0.98 -16.17
N LYS A 36 -0.05 -0.07 -17.16
CA LYS A 36 0.13 1.37 -16.96
C LYS A 36 -0.95 1.95 -16.05
N ALA A 37 -2.22 1.65 -16.33
CA ALA A 37 -3.33 2.15 -15.53
C ALA A 37 -3.27 1.68 -14.06
N ARG A 38 -2.88 0.43 -13.81
CA ARG A 38 -2.66 -0.07 -12.44
C ARG A 38 -1.48 0.64 -11.79
N TRP A 39 -0.35 0.75 -12.48
CA TRP A 39 0.86 1.39 -11.94
C TRP A 39 0.63 2.87 -11.58
N GLU A 40 -0.05 3.64 -12.42
CA GLU A 40 -0.35 5.06 -12.19
C GLU A 40 -1.12 5.28 -10.88
N LYS A 41 -2.12 4.43 -10.60
CA LYS A 41 -2.88 4.49 -9.34
C LYS A 41 -2.04 4.08 -8.13
N LEU A 42 -1.20 3.05 -8.29
CA LEU A 42 -0.35 2.56 -7.22
C LEU A 42 0.74 3.58 -6.85
N ILE A 43 1.37 4.21 -7.84
CA ILE A 43 2.44 5.20 -7.62
C ILE A 43 1.89 6.52 -7.06
N ASP A 44 0.67 6.91 -7.43
CA ASP A 44 0.01 8.09 -6.84
C ASP A 44 -0.21 7.90 -5.34
N ASN A 45 -0.76 6.75 -4.92
CA ASN A 45 -0.97 6.44 -3.50
C ASN A 45 0.36 6.43 -2.71
N VAL A 46 1.41 5.81 -3.26
CA VAL A 46 2.74 5.78 -2.62
C VAL A 46 3.34 7.19 -2.48
N ARG A 47 3.08 8.09 -3.44
CA ARG A 47 3.58 9.47 -3.40
C ARG A 47 2.79 10.36 -2.45
N ARG A 48 1.49 10.12 -2.29
CA ARG A 48 0.62 10.93 -1.43
C ARG A 48 0.78 10.60 0.05
N GLU A 49 1.05 9.34 0.37
CA GLU A 49 1.25 8.86 1.74
C GLU A 49 2.70 8.44 1.94
N ASP A 50 3.61 9.38 1.69
CA ASP A 50 5.04 9.13 1.84
C ASP A 50 5.44 9.03 3.33
N VAL A 51 6.71 8.70 3.56
CA VAL A 51 7.25 8.55 4.92
C VAL A 51 7.14 9.83 5.75
N MET A 52 7.15 11.00 5.11
CA MET A 52 7.04 12.30 5.79
C MET A 52 5.62 12.52 6.27
N TRP A 53 4.62 12.22 5.42
CA TRP A 53 3.20 12.27 5.81
C TRP A 53 2.90 11.36 7.01
N TRP A 54 3.48 10.15 7.04
CA TRP A 54 3.30 9.24 8.17
C TRP A 54 3.98 9.75 9.44
N CYS A 55 5.19 10.31 9.33
CA CYS A 55 5.90 10.92 10.46
C CYS A 55 5.13 12.10 11.06
N GLU A 56 4.60 12.99 10.24
CA GLU A 56 3.79 14.13 10.68
C GLU A 56 2.51 13.68 11.40
N LEU A 57 1.82 12.68 10.85
CA LEU A 57 0.62 12.11 11.48
C LEU A 57 0.94 11.53 12.85
N PHE A 58 2.06 10.80 12.97
CA PHE A 58 2.48 10.20 14.22
C PHE A 58 2.87 11.25 15.28
N ILE A 59 3.65 12.26 14.91
CA ILE A 59 4.04 13.36 15.82
C ILE A 59 2.81 14.14 16.26
N THR A 60 1.91 14.48 15.33
CA THR A 60 0.65 15.16 15.64
C THR A 60 -0.20 14.34 16.62
N ALA A 61 -0.30 13.03 16.41
CA ALA A 61 -1.04 12.15 17.32
C ALA A 61 -0.38 12.07 18.71
N LEU A 62 0.96 12.12 18.78
CA LEU A 62 1.70 12.10 20.04
C LEU A 62 1.53 13.41 20.82
N GLU A 63 1.56 14.55 20.14
CA GLU A 63 1.34 15.89 20.72
C GLU A 63 -0.12 16.12 21.13
N ALA A 64 -1.07 15.45 20.48
CA ALA A 64 -2.49 15.53 20.80
C ALA A 64 -2.90 14.72 22.05
N VAL A 65 -2.00 13.94 22.65
CA VAL A 65 -2.23 13.31 23.95
C VAL A 65 -1.99 14.37 25.03
N PRO A 66 -3.03 14.84 25.74
CA PRO A 66 -2.80 15.71 26.89
C PRO A 66 -2.00 14.93 27.93
N GLU A 67 -1.00 15.56 28.55
CA GLU A 67 -0.35 14.98 29.73
C GLU A 67 -1.44 14.53 30.69
N SER A 68 -1.57 13.21 30.90
CA SER A 68 -2.41 12.71 31.96
C SER A 68 -1.82 13.25 33.25
N GLU A 69 -2.58 14.13 33.90
CA GLU A 69 -2.29 14.67 35.22
C GLU A 69 -1.70 13.57 36.10
N SER A 70 -0.48 13.83 36.57
CA SER A 70 0.09 13.11 37.70
C SER A 70 -0.80 13.39 38.90
N ALA A 71 -1.57 12.39 39.33
CA ALA A 71 -2.30 12.38 40.60
C ALA A 71 -1.80 11.21 41.46
#